data_AF-A0A961BX19-F1
#
_entry.id   AF-A0A961BX19-F1
#
_cell.length_a   1.000
_cell.length_b   1.000
_cell.length_c   1.000
_cell.angle_alpha   90.00
_cell.angle_beta   90.00
_cell.angle_gamma   90.00
#
_symmetry.space_group_name_H-M   'P 1'
#
loop_
_entity.id
_entity.type
_entity.pdbx_description
1 polymer ?
#
loop_
_entity_poly.entity_id
_entity_poly.type
_entity_poly.pdbx_seq_one_letter_code
_entity_poly.pdbx_strand_id
1 'polypeptide(L)' 'MKIDINSDMGEGFGPYTIADDAALMEHISSANVACGYHAGDPVIMDRTIRLARDHGVDLGAHVSFPDRMGFGR' A
#
# COMPACT_ATOMS: atom_id res chain seq x y z
N MET A 1 -2.11 -19.78 18.27
CA MET A 1 -2.06 -18.30 18.32
C MET A 1 -2.12 -17.81 16.88
N LYS A 2 -2.97 -16.84 16.55
CA LYS A 2 -3.04 -16.21 15.22
C LYS A 2 -2.64 -14.74 15.39
N ILE A 3 -1.75 -14.26 14.53
CA ILE A 3 -1.20 -12.89 14.57
C ILE A 3 -1.41 -12.27 13.19
N ASP A 4 -1.79 -10.99 13.15
CA ASP A 4 -1.80 -10.20 11.94
C ASP A 4 -0.40 -9.62 11.67
N ILE A 5 0.06 -9.75 10.43
CA ILE A 5 1.26 -9.10 9.91
C ILE A 5 0.80 -8.12 8.85
N ASN A 6 0.97 -6.84 9.11
CA ASN A 6 0.61 -5.78 8.17
C ASN A 6 1.85 -5.07 7.61
N SER A 7 1.66 -4.45 6.44
CA SER A 7 2.64 -3.54 5.86
C SER A 7 1.95 -2.41 5.09
N ASP A 8 2.66 -1.30 4.92
CA ASP A 8 2.24 -0.16 4.13
C ASP A 8 2.55 -0.46 2.65
N MET A 9 1.54 -0.33 1.80
CA MET A 9 1.54 -0.81 0.41
C MET A 9 1.07 0.27 -0.54
N GLY A 10 1.47 0.18 -1.82
CA GLY A 10 1.04 1.13 -2.83
C GLY A 10 1.62 2.53 -2.63
N GLU A 11 2.80 2.63 -2.01
CA GLU A 11 3.43 3.92 -1.70
C GLU A 11 4.26 4.52 -2.85
N GLY A 12 4.17 3.96 -4.06
CA GLY A 12 4.70 4.62 -5.26
C GLY A 12 3.92 5.90 -5.64
N PHE A 13 4.37 6.62 -6.66
CA PHE A 13 3.62 7.75 -7.23
C PHE A 13 4.03 8.03 -8.68
N GLY A 14 3.07 7.99 -9.62
CA GLY A 14 3.33 8.18 -11.04
C GLY A 14 4.39 7.18 -11.55
N PRO A 15 5.54 7.65 -12.07
CA PRO A 15 6.61 6.76 -12.53
C PRO A 15 7.48 6.20 -11.39
N TYR A 16 7.37 6.74 -10.17
CA TYR A 16 8.20 6.31 -9.05
C TYR A 16 7.63 5.04 -8.42
N THR A 17 8.45 4.00 -8.36
CA THR A 17 8.14 2.75 -7.67
C THR A 17 8.87 2.71 -6.34
N ILE A 18 8.19 2.25 -5.29
CA ILE A 18 8.74 2.02 -3.96
C ILE A 18 8.49 0.55 -3.61
N ALA A 19 9.54 -0.11 -3.09
CA ALA A 19 9.53 -1.52 -2.67
C ALA A 19 9.05 -2.51 -3.75
N ASP A 20 8.86 -3.76 -3.33
CA ASP A 20 8.27 -4.83 -4.14
C ASP A 20 6.95 -5.27 -3.47
N ASP A 21 5.88 -4.54 -3.78
CA ASP A 21 4.55 -4.80 -3.24
C ASP A 21 4.07 -6.24 -3.54
N ALA A 22 4.44 -6.79 -4.70
CA ALA A 22 4.02 -8.13 -5.11
C ALA A 22 4.66 -9.20 -4.25
N ALA A 23 5.99 -9.13 -4.06
CA ALA A 23 6.70 -10.06 -3.18
C ALA A 23 6.20 -9.96 -1.73
N LEU A 24 5.92 -8.75 -1.24
CA LEU A 24 5.48 -8.58 0.14
C LEU A 24 4.05 -9.10 0.39
N MET A 25 3.18 -9.05 -0.62
CA MET A 25 1.81 -9.58 -0.53
C MET A 25 1.76 -11.10 -0.25
N GLU A 26 2.82 -11.84 -0.56
CA GLU A 26 2.95 -13.28 -0.24
C GLU A 26 3.18 -13.57 1.25
N HIS A 27 3.46 -12.53 2.06
CA HIS A 27 3.95 -12.69 3.43
C HIS A 27 3.10 -11.96 4.49
N ILE A 28 2.18 -11.09 4.09
CA ILE A 28 1.36 -10.28 4.99
C ILE A 28 -0.08 -10.81 5.04
N SER A 29 -0.80 -10.48 6.12
CA SER A 29 -2.24 -10.72 6.25
C SER A 29 -3.10 -9.49 6.02
N SER A 30 -2.54 -8.28 6.21
CA SER A 30 -3.23 -7.00 5.95
C SER A 30 -2.32 -6.02 5.20
N ALA A 31 -2.90 -5.23 4.29
CA ALA A 31 -2.22 -4.20 3.52
C ALA A 31 -2.79 -2.81 3.84
N ASN A 32 -1.97 -1.89 4.34
CA ASN A 32 -2.36 -0.48 4.53
C ASN A 32 -2.06 0.27 3.22
N VAL A 33 -3.07 0.53 2.39
CA VAL A 33 -2.87 1.11 1.06
C VAL A 33 -2.85 2.64 1.12
N ALA A 34 -1.82 3.26 0.55
CA ALA A 34 -1.69 4.71 0.48
C ALA A 34 -2.89 5.37 -0.24
N CYS A 35 -3.31 6.54 0.24
CA CYS A 35 -4.56 7.19 -0.17
C CYS A 35 -4.38 8.44 -1.06
N GLY A 36 -3.20 8.67 -1.63
CA GLY A 36 -2.96 9.71 -2.62
C GLY A 36 -2.31 11.00 -2.12
N TYR A 37 -2.14 11.15 -0.80
CA TYR A 37 -1.61 12.37 -0.19
C TYR A 37 -0.09 12.30 -0.05
N HIS A 38 0.45 11.49 0.86
CA HIS A 38 1.89 11.29 0.99
C HIS A 38 2.45 10.44 -0.15
N ALA A 39 1.66 9.47 -0.60
CA ALA A 39 2.00 8.49 -1.60
C ALA A 39 0.74 7.90 -2.24
N GLY A 40 0.93 7.05 -3.25
CA GLY A 40 -0.15 6.44 -4.02
C GLY A 40 -0.75 7.39 -5.04
N ASP A 41 -1.28 6.83 -6.11
CA ASP A 41 -2.14 7.51 -7.08
C ASP A 41 -3.27 6.54 -7.48
N PRO A 42 -4.32 6.99 -8.19
CA PRO A 42 -5.46 6.13 -8.49
C PRO A 42 -5.11 4.83 -9.22
N VAL A 43 -4.06 4.83 -10.06
CA VAL A 43 -3.63 3.64 -10.80
C VAL A 43 -2.89 2.67 -9.87
N ILE A 44 -1.99 3.18 -9.03
CA ILE A 44 -1.29 2.37 -8.03
C ILE A 44 -2.28 1.78 -7.02
N MET A 45 -3.22 2.59 -6.52
CA MET A 45 -4.25 2.15 -5.58
C MET A 45 -5.09 0.99 -6.15
N ASP A 46 -5.60 1.11 -7.39
CA ASP A 46 -6.36 0.03 -8.04
C ASP A 46 -5.51 -1.24 -8.19
N ARG A 47 -4.25 -1.10 -8.61
CA ARG A 47 -3.33 -2.24 -8.74
C ARG A 47 -3.08 -2.92 -7.40
N THR A 48 -2.77 -2.17 -6.34
CA THR A 48 -2.48 -2.71 -5.00
C THR A 48 -3.71 -3.38 -4.40
N ILE A 49 -4.91 -2.82 -4.59
CA ILE A 49 -6.18 -3.43 -4.13
C ILE A 49 -6.44 -4.76 -4.84
N ARG A 50 -6.23 -4.83 -6.17
CA ARG A 50 -6.37 -6.08 -6.93
C ARG A 50 -5.37 -7.13 -6.47
N LEU A 51 -4.12 -6.73 -6.26
CA LEU A 51 -3.07 -7.61 -5.77
C LEU A 51 -3.41 -8.17 -4.39
N ALA A 52 -3.86 -7.33 -3.45
CA ALA A 52 -4.30 -7.78 -2.13
C ALA A 52 -5.46 -8.78 -2.22
N ARG A 53 -6.46 -8.50 -3.07
CA ARG A 53 -7.58 -9.41 -3.31
C ARG A 53 -7.11 -10.76 -3.85
N ASP A 54 -6.20 -10.76 -4.82
CA ASP A 54 -5.71 -11.99 -5.46
C ASP A 54 -4.88 -12.86 -4.49
N HIS A 55 -4.30 -12.26 -3.44
CA HIS A 55 -3.58 -12.95 -2.36
C HIS A 55 -4.44 -13.22 -1.10
N GLY A 56 -5.70 -12.76 -1.07
CA GLY A 56 -6.55 -12.89 0.12
C GLY A 56 -6.07 -12.09 1.33
N VAL A 57 -5.40 -10.96 1.07
CA VAL A 57 -4.90 -10.01 2.08
C VAL A 57 -5.98 -8.97 2.40
N ASP A 58 -6.21 -8.71 3.69
CA ASP A 58 -7.18 -7.72 4.16
C ASP A 58 -6.72 -6.28 3.81
N LEU A 59 -7.66 -5.36 3.60
CA LEU A 59 -7.37 -4.00 3.17
C LEU A 59 -7.59 -2.97 4.28
N GLY A 60 -6.62 -2.09 4.47
CA GLY A 60 -6.68 -0.90 5.32
C GLY A 60 -6.35 0.38 4.54
N ALA A 61 -6.83 1.52 5.02
CA ALA A 61 -6.50 2.83 4.45
C ALA A 61 -5.28 3.43 5.18
N HIS A 62 -4.22 3.75 4.43
CA HIS A 62 -3.05 4.46 4.95
C HIS A 62 -3.15 5.96 4.61
N VAL A 63 -3.93 6.67 5.43
CA VAL A 63 -4.16 8.11 5.29
C VAL A 63 -3.00 8.92 5.87
N SER A 64 -2.72 10.09 5.28
CA SER A 64 -1.57 10.92 5.65
C SER A 64 -1.88 12.41 5.57
N PHE A 65 -0.95 13.25 6.00
CA PHE A 65 -0.94 14.67 5.65
C PHE A 65 -0.78 14.87 4.12
N PRO A 66 -1.32 15.97 3.56
CA PRO A 66 -1.14 16.34 2.15
C PRO A 66 0.27 16.88 1.88
N ASP A 67 1.29 16.10 2.23
CA ASP A 67 2.70 16.43 2.05
C ASP A 67 3.41 15.31 1.30
N ARG A 68 3.35 15.36 -0.03
CA ARG A 68 4.03 14.37 -0.87
C ARG A 68 5.55 14.55 -0.87
N MET A 69 6.04 15.77 -0.76
CA MET A 69 7.50 16.04 -0.82
C MET A 69 8.20 15.53 0.43
N GLY A 70 7.59 15.65 1.60
CA GLY A 70 8.05 15.04 2.85
C GLY A 70 7.58 13.60 3.05
N PHE A 71 6.86 13.01 2.08
CA PHE A 71 6.29 11.67 2.21
C PHE A 71 5.41 11.51 3.47
N GLY A 72 4.73 12.59 3.85
CA GLY A 72 3.85 12.65 5.01
C GLY A 72 4.58 12.58 6.35
N ARG A 73 5.88 12.88 6.38
CA ARG A 73 6.76 12.78 7.57
C ARG A 73 7.27 14.14 8.02
#